data_AF-F8QRF0-F1
#
_entry.id   AF-F8QRF0-F1
#
_cell.length_a   1.000
_cell.length_b   1.000
_cell.length_c   1.000
_cell.angle_alpha   90.00
_cell.angle_beta   90.00
_cell.angle_gamma   90.00
#
_symmetry.space_group_name_H-M   'P 1'
#
loop_
_entity.id
_entity.type
_entity.pdbx_description
1 polymer ?
#
loop_
_entity_poly.entity_id
_entity_poly.type
_entity_poly.pdbx_seq_one_letter_code
_entity_poly.pdbx_strand_id
1 'polypeptide(L)' 'YYSIKDILGFALMFILLATLALFSPNLLGDPENFTPANPLA' A
#
# COMPACT_ATOMS: atom_id res chain seq x y z
N TYR A 1 -1.49 22.19 19.40
CA TYR A 1 -0.17 22.16 18.75
C TYR A 1 0.18 20.76 18.27
N TYR A 2 0.37 19.77 19.15
CA TYR A 2 0.70 18.39 18.74
C TYR A 2 -0.41 17.71 17.92
N SER A 3 -1.68 17.90 18.28
CA SER A 3 -2.80 17.29 17.53
C SER A 3 -2.85 17.67 16.05
N ILE A 4 -2.45 18.91 15.69
CA ILE A 4 -2.38 19.33 14.28
C ILE A 4 -1.22 18.63 13.57
N LYS A 5 -0.08 18.47 14.24
CA LYS A 5 1.07 17.74 13.71
C LYS A 5 0.73 16.27 13.47
N ASP A 6 -0.02 15.65 14.37
CA ASP A 6 -0.41 14.25 14.27
C ASP A 6 -1.41 14.03 13.11
N ILE A 7 -2.41 14.91 12.99
CA ILE A 7 -3.37 14.88 11.87
C ILE A 7 -2.66 15.11 10.54
N LEU A 8 -1.74 16.07 10.46
CA LEU A 8 -0.95 16.32 9.26
C LEU A 8 -0.09 15.10 8.90
N GLY A 9 0.56 14.49 9.88
CA GLY A 9 1.35 13.27 9.69
C GLY A 9 0.51 12.10 9.17
N PHE A 10 -0.68 11.89 9.75
CA PHE A 10 -1.62 10.88 9.29
C PHE A 10 -2.10 11.16 7.86
N ALA A 11 -2.45 12.41 7.54
CA ALA A 11 -2.90 12.79 6.20
C ALA A 11 -1.82 12.51 5.14
N LEU A 12 -0.55 12.84 5.44
CA LEU A 12 0.56 12.56 4.54
C LEU A 12 0.77 11.05 4.32
N MET A 13 0.75 10.26 5.40
CA MET A 13 0.82 8.80 5.31
C MET A 13 -0.34 8.24 4.46
N PHE A 14 -1.55 8.74 4.68
CA PHE A 14 -2.75 8.28 4.00
C PHE A 14 -2.72 8.64 2.50
N ILE A 15 -2.22 9.83 2.14
CA ILE A 15 -2.05 10.21 0.73
C ILE A 15 -1.08 9.25 0.03
N LEU A 16 0.07 8.94 0.64
CA LEU A 16 1.02 7.99 0.07
C LEU A 16 0.39 6.61 -0.12
N LEU A 17 -0.33 6.11 0.89
CA LEU A 17 -1.05 4.84 0.80
C LEU A 17 -2.11 4.86 -0.32
N ALA A 18 -2.92 5.91 -0.39
CA ALA A 18 -3.96 6.06 -1.39
C ALA A 18 -3.38 6.14 -2.81
N THR A 19 -2.26 6.85 -3.00
CA THR A 19 -1.59 6.91 -4.30
C THR A 19 -1.09 5.54 -4.75
N LEU A 20 -0.48 4.78 -3.85
CA LEU A 20 -0.02 3.42 -4.15
C LEU A 20 -1.19 2.50 -4.48
N ALA A 21 -2.26 2.54 -3.69
CA ALA A 21 -3.44 1.70 -3.89
C ALA A 21 -4.22 2.02 -5.17
N LEU A 22 -4.35 3.30 -5.54
CA LEU A 22 -5.18 3.72 -6.68
C LEU A 22 -4.44 3.72 -8.01
N PHE A 23 -3.15 4.06 -8.03
CA PHE A 23 -2.39 4.19 -9.28
C PHE A 23 -1.44 3.01 -9.55
N SER A 24 -0.99 2.31 -8.51
CA SER A 24 0.01 1.25 -8.65
C SER A 24 -0.20 0.10 -7.64
N PRO A 25 -1.39 -0.52 -7.61
CA PRO A 25 -1.80 -1.45 -6.54
C PRO A 25 -0.88 -2.66 -6.38
N ASN A 26 -0.24 -3.09 -7.48
CA ASN A 26 0.61 -4.27 -7.51
C ASN A 26 2.10 -3.95 -7.51
N LEU A 27 2.50 -2.67 -7.34
CA LEU A 27 3.90 -2.25 -7.43
C LEU A 27 4.81 -2.97 -6.42
N LEU A 28 4.27 -3.25 -5.23
CA LEU A 28 4.96 -3.94 -4.15
C LEU A 28 4.51 -5.39 -3.99
N GLY A 29 3.70 -5.90 -4.94
CA GLY A 29 3.24 -7.29 -4.95
C GLY A 29 4.16 -8.18 -5.78
N ASP A 30 4.23 -9.46 -5.44
CA ASP A 30 4.89 -10.47 -6.27
C ASP A 30 3.90 -10.99 -7.34
N PRO A 31 4.22 -10.87 -8.65
CA PRO A 31 3.39 -11.38 -9.73
C PRO A 31 3.01 -12.87 -9.61
N GLU A 32 3.87 -13.69 -8.99
CA GLU A 32 3.63 -15.13 -8.88
C GLU A 32 2.45 -15.44 -7.95
N ASN A 33 2.11 -14.56 -7.02
CA ASN A 33 0.94 -14.71 -6.14
C ASN A 33 -0.40 -14.59 -6.87
N PHE A 34 -0.41 -14.15 -8.14
CA PHE A 34 -1.61 -14.21 -8.99
C PHE A 34 -1.84 -15.60 -9.59
N THR A 35 -0.85 -16.49 -9.52
CA THR A 35 -1.00 -17.89 -9.90
C THR A 35 -1.46 -18.72 -8.70
N PRO A 36 -2.37 -19.69 -8.88
CA PRO A 36 -2.75 -20.59 -7.78
C PRO A 36 -1.54 -21.40 -7.29
N ALA A 37 -1.44 -21.59 -5.97
CA ALA A 37 -0.36 -22.37 -5.39
C ALA A 37 -0.33 -23.80 -5.97
N ASN A 38 0.81 -24.19 -6.53
CA ASN A 38 1.05 -25.55 -7.02
C ASN A 38 1.98 -26.29 -6.05
N PRO A 39 1.49 -27.27 -5.26
CA PRO A 39 2.30 -28.01 -4.31
C PRO A 39 3.23 -29.05 -4.94
N LEU A 40 3.16 -29.25 -6.27
CA LEU A 40 3.95 -30.23 -7.02
C LEU A 40 5.02 -29.59 -7.94
N ALA A 41 5.14 -28.26 -7.94
CA ALA A 41 6.16 -27.52 -8.69
C ALA A 41 7.57 -27.72 -8.11
#